data_AF-A0A7J9WFE1-F1
#
_entry.id   AF-A0A7J9WFE1-F1
#
_cell.length_a   1.000
_cell.length_b   1.000
_cell.length_c   1.000
_cell.angle_alpha   90.00
_cell.angle_beta   90.00
_cell.angle_gamma   90.00
#
_symmetry.space_group_name_H-M   'P 1'
#
loop_
_entity.id
_entity.type
_entity.pdbx_description
1 polymer ?
#
loop_
_entity_poly.entity_id
_entity_poly.type
_entity_poly.pdbx_seq_one_letter_code
_entity_poly.pdbx_strand_id
1 'polypeptide(L)'
;MRRERDRSRICREVQAHLPGLVDGTLPRWRRGLVNAHLRRCDTCRAELERQRAVVAGLDDLEAATAAAIEEPPEGLLDALLERAERPGVRGRAAVPVRGAVSGARPGLSVALLVAGALAGTAAGYVAWKGTRAILSRVRPGE
;
A
#
# COMPACT_ATOMS: atom_id res chain seq x y z
N MET A 1 18.08 -21.68 -22.85
CA MET A 1 17.90 -21.33 -21.42
C MET A 1 17.57 -19.86 -21.14
N ARG A 2 18.25 -18.85 -21.72
CA ARG A 2 17.95 -17.42 -21.43
C ARG A 2 16.51 -17.01 -21.75
N ARG A 3 16.00 -17.41 -22.93
CA ARG A 3 14.62 -17.12 -23.37
C ARG A 3 13.53 -17.67 -22.44
N GLU A 4 13.73 -18.83 -21.84
CA GLU A 4 12.81 -19.45 -20.88
C GLU A 4 12.67 -18.59 -19.61
N ARG A 5 13.81 -18.13 -19.09
CA ARG A 5 13.88 -17.28 -17.88
C ARG A 5 13.30 -15.89 -18.11
N ASP A 6 13.56 -15.31 -19.29
CA ASP A 6 12.96 -14.01 -19.64
C ASP A 6 11.44 -14.14 -19.77
N ARG A 7 10.95 -15.24 -20.36
CA ARG A 7 9.52 -15.53 -20.48
C ARG A 7 8.86 -15.70 -19.10
N SER A 8 9.51 -16.37 -18.15
CA SER A 8 8.99 -16.54 -16.79
C SER A 8 8.99 -15.24 -15.97
N ARG A 9 9.95 -14.34 -16.19
CA ARG A 9 9.95 -13.00 -15.60
C ARG A 9 8.78 -12.16 -16.11
N ILE A 10 8.56 -12.15 -17.42
CA ILE A 10 7.44 -11.42 -18.04
C ILE A 10 6.10 -11.97 -17.54
N CYS A 11 5.95 -13.30 -17.46
CA CYS A 11 4.72 -13.91 -16.95
C CYS A 11 4.41 -13.47 -15.51
N ARG A 12 5.43 -13.42 -14.63
CA ARG A 12 5.26 -12.92 -13.26
C ARG A 12 4.82 -11.47 -13.21
N GLU A 13 5.44 -10.61 -14.02
CA GLU A 13 5.07 -9.19 -14.08
C GLU A 13 3.63 -9.02 -14.57
N VAL A 14 3.24 -9.77 -15.60
CA VAL A 14 1.87 -9.76 -16.13
C VAL A 14 0.88 -10.24 -15.07
N GLN A 15 1.19 -11.34 -14.37
CA GLN A 15 0.35 -11.88 -13.29
C GLN A 15 0.13 -10.86 -12.17
N ALA A 16 1.14 -10.09 -11.81
CA ALA A 16 1.02 -9.02 -10.81
C ALA A 16 0.07 -7.88 -11.24
N HIS A 17 -0.21 -7.74 -12.53
CA HIS A 17 -1.12 -6.73 -13.09
C HIS A 17 -2.52 -7.26 -13.44
N LEU A 18 -2.77 -8.57 -13.33
CA LEU A 18 -4.09 -9.14 -13.64
C LEU A 18 -5.20 -8.65 -12.71
N PRO A 19 -5.00 -8.48 -11.38
CA PRO A 19 -6.05 -7.94 -10.52
C PRO A 19 -6.50 -6.55 -10.97
N GLY A 20 -5.52 -5.68 -11.28
CA GLY A 20 -5.77 -4.34 -11.82
C GLY A 20 -6.49 -4.33 -13.17
N LEU A 21 -6.33 -5.41 -13.95
CA LEU A 21 -7.04 -5.60 -15.21
C LEU A 21 -8.49 -6.00 -14.98
N VAL A 22 -8.75 -6.83 -13.96
CA VAL A 22 -10.09 -7.31 -13.59
C VAL A 22 -10.93 -6.20 -12.97
N ASP A 23 -10.36 -5.45 -12.02
CA ASP A 23 -11.04 -4.34 -11.33
C ASP A 23 -11.09 -3.03 -12.14
N GLY A 24 -10.45 -3.00 -13.32
CA GLY A 24 -10.43 -1.84 -14.21
C GLY A 24 -9.52 -0.69 -13.77
N THR A 25 -8.76 -0.84 -12.69
CA THR A 25 -7.86 0.20 -12.12
C THR A 25 -6.57 0.37 -12.91
N LEU A 26 -6.23 -0.59 -13.79
CA LEU A 26 -4.97 -0.55 -14.54
C LEU A 26 -4.99 0.55 -15.62
N PRO A 27 -3.95 1.43 -15.67
CA PRO A 27 -3.81 2.48 -16.68
C PRO A 27 -3.88 1.94 -18.12
N ARG A 28 -4.44 2.73 -19.04
CA ARG A 28 -4.69 2.32 -20.44
C ARG A 28 -3.45 1.77 -21.16
N TRP A 29 -2.28 2.35 -20.94
CA TRP A 29 -1.03 1.89 -21.57
C TRP A 29 -0.59 0.52 -21.03
N ARG A 30 -0.67 0.29 -19.71
CA ARG A 30 -0.36 -1.02 -19.10
C ARG A 30 -1.35 -2.08 -19.52
N ARG A 31 -2.64 -1.71 -19.60
CA ARG A 31 -3.70 -2.58 -20.13
C ARG A 31 -3.37 -3.10 -21.53
N GLY A 32 -2.88 -2.22 -22.41
CA GLY A 32 -2.41 -2.59 -23.74
C GLY A 32 -1.29 -3.64 -23.72
N LEU A 33 -0.27 -3.43 -22.87
CA LEU A 33 0.87 -4.36 -22.74
C LEU A 33 0.46 -5.73 -22.18
N VAL A 34 -0.34 -5.74 -21.13
CA VAL A 34 -0.87 -6.97 -20.52
C VAL A 34 -1.71 -7.74 -21.54
N ASN A 35 -2.63 -7.07 -22.22
CA ASN A 35 -3.47 -7.69 -23.26
C ASN A 35 -2.64 -8.25 -24.42
N ALA A 36 -1.56 -7.57 -24.82
CA ALA A 36 -0.66 -8.08 -25.86
C ALA A 36 0.01 -9.39 -25.43
N HIS A 37 0.40 -9.52 -24.16
CA HIS A 37 0.94 -10.78 -23.63
C HIS A 37 -0.11 -11.89 -23.55
N LEU A 38 -1.32 -11.56 -23.07
CA LEU A 38 -2.42 -12.52 -22.94
C LEU A 38 -2.81 -13.16 -24.29
N ARG A 39 -2.67 -12.45 -25.41
CA ARG A 39 -2.90 -13.01 -26.74
C ARG A 39 -1.96 -14.18 -27.10
N ARG A 40 -0.82 -14.32 -26.40
CA ARG A 40 0.25 -15.27 -26.74
C ARG A 40 0.59 -16.26 -25.62
N CYS A 41 0.00 -16.12 -24.44
CA CYS A 41 0.36 -16.89 -23.25
C CYS A 41 -0.88 -17.51 -22.60
N ASP A 42 -1.02 -18.83 -22.75
CA ASP A 42 -2.18 -19.59 -22.26
C ASP A 42 -2.23 -19.63 -20.73
N THR A 43 -1.07 -19.75 -20.09
CA THR A 43 -0.97 -19.76 -18.62
C THR A 43 -1.49 -18.47 -17.99
N CYS A 44 -1.15 -17.31 -18.57
CA CYS A 44 -1.65 -16.03 -18.09
C CYS A 44 -3.13 -15.82 -18.41
N ARG A 45 -3.66 -16.39 -19.51
CA ARG A 45 -5.11 -16.37 -19.79
C ARG A 45 -5.89 -17.20 -18.78
N ALA A 46 -5.44 -18.42 -18.50
CA ALA A 46 -6.08 -19.27 -17.51
C ALA A 46 -6.07 -18.64 -16.10
N GLU A 47 -5.00 -17.91 -15.75
CA GLU A 47 -4.96 -17.16 -14.49
C GLU A 47 -5.96 -16.00 -14.46
N LEU A 48 -6.07 -15.24 -15.56
CA LEU A 48 -7.08 -14.18 -15.66
C LEU A 48 -8.51 -14.72 -15.54
N GLU A 49 -8.80 -15.88 -16.14
CA GLU A 49 -10.09 -16.56 -16.03
C GLU A 49 -10.37 -17.00 -14.59
N ARG A 50 -9.37 -17.57 -13.88
CA ARG A 50 -9.50 -17.89 -12.44
C ARG A 50 -9.84 -16.65 -11.61
N GLN A 51 -9.16 -15.53 -11.84
CA GLN A 51 -9.42 -14.30 -11.10
C GLN A 51 -10.83 -13.75 -11.37
N ARG A 52 -11.30 -13.81 -12.62
CA ARG A 52 -12.67 -13.42 -12.97
C ARG A 52 -13.72 -14.33 -12.33
N ALA A 53 -13.46 -15.64 -12.28
CA ALA A 53 -14.37 -16.58 -11.64
C ALA A 53 -14.50 -16.31 -10.13
N VAL A 54 -13.40 -15.94 -9.47
CA VAL A 54 -13.45 -15.53 -8.05
C VAL A 54 -14.30 -14.28 -7.86
N VAL A 55 -14.12 -13.24 -8.69
CA VAL A 55 -14.91 -12.01 -8.60
C VAL A 55 -16.39 -12.30 -8.84
N ALA A 56 -16.73 -13.03 -9.90
CA ALA A 56 -18.11 -13.42 -10.18
C ALA A 56 -18.75 -14.20 -9.02
N GLY A 57 -18.01 -15.14 -8.40
CA GLY A 57 -18.51 -15.87 -7.24
C GLY A 57 -18.73 -14.99 -6.00
N LEU A 58 -17.95 -13.91 -5.83
CA LEU A 58 -18.18 -12.94 -4.77
C LEU A 58 -19.42 -12.08 -5.05
N ASP A 59 -19.62 -11.66 -6.30
CA ASP A 59 -20.81 -10.91 -6.73
C ASP A 59 -22.09 -11.75 -6.54
N ASP A 60 -22.04 -13.04 -6.87
CA ASP A 60 -23.14 -13.99 -6.65
C ASP A 60 -23.47 -14.15 -5.15
N LEU A 61 -22.44 -14.24 -4.30
CA LEU A 61 -22.61 -14.29 -2.85
C LEU A 61 -23.24 -13.01 -2.31
N GLU A 62 -22.78 -11.85 -2.78
CA GLU A 62 -23.36 -10.55 -2.42
C GLU A 62 -24.83 -10.50 -2.80
N ALA A 63 -25.19 -10.85 -4.03
CA ALA A 63 -26.57 -10.89 -4.50
C ALA A 63 -27.43 -11.86 -3.69
N ALA A 64 -26.92 -13.06 -3.39
CA ALA A 64 -27.62 -14.04 -2.57
C ALA A 64 -27.84 -13.53 -1.14
N THR A 65 -26.85 -12.87 -0.54
CA THR A 65 -27.00 -12.26 0.79
C THR A 65 -27.99 -11.10 0.78
N ALA A 66 -27.94 -10.22 -0.22
CA ALA A 66 -28.87 -9.12 -0.36
C ALA A 66 -30.32 -9.60 -0.51
N ALA A 67 -30.54 -10.68 -1.27
CA ALA A 67 -31.86 -11.30 -1.42
C ALA A 67 -32.37 -11.98 -0.13
N ALA A 68 -31.46 -12.42 0.74
CA ALA A 68 -31.80 -13.08 2.00
C ALA A 68 -32.04 -12.10 3.16
N ILE A 69 -31.60 -10.84 3.03
CA ILE A 69 -31.77 -9.81 4.05
C ILE A 69 -33.13 -9.14 3.85
N GLU A 70 -34.04 -9.36 4.80
CA GLU A 70 -35.24 -8.53 4.96
C GLU A 70 -34.81 -7.11 5.35
N GLU A 71 -35.57 -6.11 4.89
CA GLU A 71 -35.20 -4.69 4.91
C GLU A 71 -34.54 -4.29 6.24
N PRO A 72 -33.33 -3.68 6.20
CA PRO A 72 -32.56 -3.45 7.41
C PRO A 72 -33.37 -2.56 8.37
N PRO A 73 -33.41 -2.90 9.68
CA PRO A 73 -34.24 -2.16 10.63
C PRO A 73 -33.86 -0.68 10.66
N GLU A 74 -34.87 0.19 10.76
CA GLU A 74 -34.68 1.64 10.83
C GLU A 74 -33.69 2.00 11.94
N GLY A 75 -32.76 2.90 11.64
CA GLY A 75 -31.72 3.34 12.58
C GLY A 75 -30.55 2.38 12.77
N LEU A 76 -30.48 1.23 12.08
CA LEU A 76 -29.33 0.32 12.14
C LEU A 76 -28.03 1.03 11.72
N LEU A 77 -28.07 1.81 10.64
CA LEU A 77 -26.91 2.55 10.15
C LEU A 77 -26.44 3.56 11.21
N ASP A 78 -27.36 4.34 11.77
CA ASP A 78 -27.05 5.33 12.81
C ASP A 78 -26.48 4.66 14.07
N ALA A 79 -27.05 3.54 14.50
CA ALA A 79 -26.54 2.76 15.63
C ALA A 79 -25.14 2.18 15.38
N LEU A 80 -24.85 1.74 14.15
CA LEU A 80 -23.52 1.27 13.76
C LEU A 80 -22.50 2.41 13.70
N LEU A 81 -22.88 3.56 13.14
CA LEU A 81 -22.05 4.76 13.08
C LEU A 81 -21.75 5.30 14.49
N GLU A 82 -22.77 5.44 15.33
CA GLU A 82 -22.62 5.86 16.72
C GLU A 82 -21.74 4.89 17.52
N ARG A 83 -21.82 3.58 17.23
CA ARG A 83 -20.93 2.59 17.82
C ARG A 83 -19.49 2.68 17.29
N ALA A 84 -19.29 2.98 16.01
CA ALA A 84 -17.96 3.19 15.43
C ALA A 84 -17.29 4.46 15.98
N GLU A 85 -18.07 5.51 16.23
CA GLU A 85 -17.62 6.78 16.80
C GLU A 85 -17.31 6.72 18.31
N ARG A 86 -17.80 5.68 19.01
CA ARG A 86 -17.44 5.39 20.41
C ARG A 86 -16.29 4.37 20.44
N PRO A 87 -15.01 4.79 20.30
CA PRO A 87 -13.89 3.86 20.42
C PRO A 87 -13.85 3.31 21.83
N GLY A 88 -14.34 2.09 22.02
CA GLY A 88 -14.18 1.34 23.25
C GLY A 88 -12.70 1.21 23.61
N VAL A 89 -12.40 1.03 24.89
CA VAL A 89 -11.02 0.89 25.41
C VAL A 89 -10.22 -0.21 24.70
N ARG A 90 -10.92 -1.23 24.16
CA ARG A 90 -10.35 -2.32 23.33
C ARG A 90 -10.08 -1.94 21.86
N GLY A 91 -10.78 -0.95 21.30
CA GLY A 91 -10.61 -0.48 19.91
C GLY A 91 -9.31 0.30 19.69
N ARG A 92 -8.71 0.85 20.75
CA ARG A 92 -7.37 1.47 20.69
C ARG A 92 -6.24 0.44 20.71
N ALA A 93 -6.50 -0.80 21.16
CA ALA A 93 -5.48 -1.84 21.32
C ALA A 93 -5.57 -2.94 20.25
N ALA A 94 -6.71 -3.10 19.56
CA ALA A 94 -6.98 -4.26 18.69
C ALA A 94 -6.73 -4.06 17.19
N VAL A 95 -6.08 -2.98 16.75
CA VAL A 95 -5.58 -2.88 15.37
C VAL A 95 -4.05 -2.86 15.33
N PRO A 96 -3.37 -3.97 15.65
CA PRO A 96 -2.01 -4.16 15.18
C PRO A 96 -2.04 -4.63 13.72
N VAL A 97 -1.50 -3.79 12.84
CA VAL A 97 -0.65 -4.23 11.71
C VAL A 97 -1.32 -5.04 10.59
N ARG A 98 -2.42 -4.56 9.99
CA ARG A 98 -2.78 -4.97 8.60
C ARG A 98 -3.31 -3.87 7.67
N GLY A 99 -3.28 -2.61 8.11
CA GLY A 99 -3.78 -1.45 7.34
C GLY A 99 -2.74 -0.35 7.06
N ALA A 100 -1.44 -0.64 7.17
CA ALA A 100 -0.38 0.35 6.95
C ALA A 100 -0.10 0.65 5.47
N VAL A 101 -1.13 0.76 4.63
CA VAL A 101 -0.98 1.25 3.24
C VAL A 101 -1.91 2.42 2.91
N SER A 102 -2.91 2.76 3.73
CA SER A 102 -3.79 3.88 3.40
C SER A 102 -4.37 4.62 4.61
N GLY A 103 -3.56 4.81 5.64
CA GLY A 103 -3.97 5.55 6.85
C GLY A 103 -2.78 5.97 7.69
N ALA A 104 -1.76 6.56 7.06
CA ALA A 104 -0.66 7.17 7.81
C ALA A 104 -1.27 8.27 8.68
N ARG A 105 -1.20 8.13 10.01
CA ARG A 105 -1.39 9.22 10.97
C ARG A 105 -0.38 10.32 10.60
N PRO A 106 -0.76 11.42 9.93
CA PRO A 106 0.21 12.37 9.39
C PRO A 106 1.07 13.01 10.49
N GLY A 107 0.58 13.06 11.73
CA GLY A 107 1.31 13.62 12.87
C GLY A 107 2.59 12.87 13.26
N LEU A 108 2.63 11.53 13.17
CA LEU A 108 3.82 10.76 13.58
C LEU A 108 4.95 10.87 12.56
N SER A 109 4.62 10.90 11.26
CA SER A 109 5.59 11.10 10.18
C SER A 109 6.25 12.48 10.27
N VAL A 110 5.46 13.53 10.53
CA VAL A 110 5.99 14.89 10.72
C VAL A 110 6.86 14.97 11.97
N ALA A 111 6.46 14.39 13.09
CA ALA A 111 7.26 14.40 14.31
C ALA A 111 8.62 13.70 14.13
N LEU A 112 8.64 12.54 13.45
CA LEU A 112 9.89 11.82 13.16
C LEU A 112 10.80 12.59 12.19
N LEU A 113 10.23 13.25 11.18
CA LEU A 113 11.00 14.10 10.25
C LEU A 113 11.61 15.32 10.96
N VAL A 114 10.84 15.98 11.82
CA VAL A 114 11.33 17.13 12.61
C VAL A 114 12.40 16.70 13.61
N ALA A 115 12.19 15.59 14.33
CA ALA A 115 13.18 15.05 15.25
C ALA A 115 14.49 14.66 14.52
N GLY A 116 14.38 14.02 13.36
CA GLY A 116 15.53 13.67 12.52
C GLY A 116 16.29 14.91 12.00
N ALA A 117 15.57 15.94 11.56
CA ALA A 117 16.16 17.19 11.07
C ALA A 117 16.91 17.95 12.18
N LEU A 118 16.34 17.99 13.40
CA LEU A 118 16.98 18.61 14.56
C LEU A 118 18.22 17.84 15.02
N ALA A 119 18.15 16.49 15.05
CA ALA A 119 19.29 15.66 15.41
C ALA A 119 20.44 15.81 14.39
N GLY A 120 20.14 15.83 13.10
CA GLY A 120 21.14 16.00 12.04
C GLY A 120 21.81 17.37 12.05
N THR A 121 21.05 18.45 12.26
CA THR A 121 21.60 19.81 12.33
C THR A 121 22.46 20.03 13.58
N ALA A 122 22.07 19.49 14.73
CA ALA A 122 22.87 19.56 15.95
C ALA A 122 24.20 18.81 15.80
N ALA A 123 24.19 17.59 15.24
CA ALA A 123 25.40 16.81 15.02
C ALA A 123 26.36 17.51 14.03
N GLY A 124 25.83 18.06 12.94
CA GLY A 124 26.61 18.84 11.97
C GLY A 124 27.25 20.08 12.56
N TYR A 125 26.51 20.83 13.40
CA TYR A 125 27.03 22.04 14.05
C TYR A 125 28.16 21.73 15.05
N VAL A 126 28.02 20.68 15.86
CA VAL A 126 29.05 20.25 16.81
C VAL A 126 30.32 19.80 16.07
N ALA A 127 30.18 19.03 14.99
CA ALA A 127 31.31 18.58 14.17
C ALA A 127 32.07 19.76 13.52
N TRP A 128 31.34 20.74 12.98
CA TRP A 128 31.94 21.94 12.39
C TRP A 128 32.65 22.81 13.44
N LYS A 129 32.04 23.01 14.61
CA LYS A 129 32.63 23.80 15.69
C LYS A 129 33.88 23.12 16.27
N GLY A 130 33.86 21.78 16.40
CA GLY A 130 35.01 20.99 16.85
C GLY A 130 36.19 21.08 15.89
N THR A 131 35.94 20.88 14.59
CA THR A 131 37.00 20.99 13.57
C THR A 131 37.58 22.41 13.48
N ARG A 132 36.73 23.44 13.58
CA ARG A 132 37.19 24.85 13.59
C ARG A 132 38.04 25.19 14.83
N ALA A 133 37.67 24.70 16.02
CA ALA A 133 38.43 24.93 17.25
C ALA A 133 39.80 24.24 17.23
N ILE A 134 39.88 23.03 16.64
CA ILE A 134 41.16 22.32 16.43
C ILE A 134 42.03 23.09 15.44
N LEU A 135 41.46 23.52 14.30
CA LEU A 135 42.20 24.29 13.30
C LEU A 135 42.74 25.63 13.83
N SER A 136 41.97 26.33 14.68
CA SER A 136 42.46 27.57 15.32
C SER A 136 43.57 27.35 16.34
N ARG A 137 43.70 26.13 16.90
CA ARG A 137 44.79 25.76 17.81
C ARG A 137 46.05 25.27 17.10
N VAL A 138 45.90 24.75 15.87
CA VAL A 138 47.01 24.26 15.04
C VAL A 138 47.62 25.38 14.18
N ARG A 139 46.93 26.52 14.00
CA ARG A 139 47.47 27.77 13.42
C ARG A 139 47.63 28.91 14.44
N PRO A 140 48.48 28.80 15.49
CA PRO A 140 48.92 29.97 16.23
C PRO A 140 50.22 30.49 15.60
N GLY A 141 50.15 31.61 14.88
CA GLY A 141 51.31 32.40 14.50
C GLY A 141 51.74 32.28 13.02
N GLU A 142 51.20 33.18 12.21
CA GLU A 142 52.04 34.09 11.41
C GLU A 142 51.80 35.52 11.94
#